data_AF-A0A7M1R0S8-F1
#
_entry.id   AF-A0A7M1R0S8-F1
#
_cell.length_a   1.000
_cell.length_b   1.000
_cell.length_c   1.000
_cell.angle_alpha   90.00
_cell.angle_beta   90.00
_cell.angle_gamma   90.00
#
_symmetry.space_group_name_H-M   'P 1'
#
loop_
_entity.id
_entity.type
_entity.pdbx_description
1 polymer ?
#
loop_
_entity_poly.entity_id
_entity_poly.type
_entity_poly.pdbx_seq_one_letter_code
_entity_poly.pdbx_strand_id
1 'polypeptide(L)'
;MSRSSVYRRILAGALAVGFLATGTIAVSVTAAEAAGRPKPPAIVPLLENKDAGEYYSASQLESFSRDQLYTLKKKHENTFLHKHLNLTLLGDSYTAGNGAGWYYQSKAYRSGLNWGHEFARIIKEQRDIDTVITNLAHSDDVTQDVLDYQVQNILTDTDLVMMTIGGNDVDFKHIVMRCFVPALQNAAACANLIGEAERKIPEVRERTAQIFDKLAERLKDRPKGLPKAQLTLVSYPHLAMNTPLLPGQFRCGGQGASAWAHCSVGSEASC
;
A
#
# COMPACT_ATOMS: atom_id res chain seq x y z
N MET A 1 15.17 44.03 0.92
CA MET A 1 15.05 43.31 -0.37
C MET A 1 14.25 42.04 -0.11
N SER A 2 13.08 41.94 -0.75
CA SER A 2 12.00 40.98 -0.44
C SER A 2 12.22 39.61 -1.10
N ARG A 3 11.77 38.54 -0.41
CA ARG A 3 11.95 37.10 -0.66
C ARG A 3 11.24 36.54 -1.92
N SER A 4 10.96 37.34 -2.95
CA SER A 4 10.13 36.90 -4.10
C SER A 4 10.88 36.61 -5.41
N SER A 5 12.22 36.65 -5.44
CA SER A 5 12.97 36.70 -6.72
C SER A 5 13.66 35.40 -7.18
N VAL A 6 13.37 34.24 -6.59
CA VAL A 6 14.07 32.97 -6.95
C VAL A 6 13.21 31.96 -7.73
N TYR A 7 11.88 32.16 -7.83
CA TYR A 7 10.98 31.18 -8.47
C TYR A 7 10.55 31.49 -9.92
N ARG A 8 11.15 32.49 -10.58
CA ARG A 8 10.88 32.81 -12.00
C ARG A 8 12.16 32.82 -12.82
N ARG A 9 12.54 31.62 -13.29
CA ARG A 9 13.48 31.28 -14.38
C ARG A 9 13.69 29.77 -14.21
N ILE A 10 12.96 28.90 -14.90
CA ILE A 10 13.31 28.40 -16.23
C ILE A 10 12.01 27.87 -16.87
N LEU A 11 11.52 28.58 -17.86
CA LEU A 11 10.43 28.17 -18.74
C LEU A 11 10.78 28.78 -20.11
N ALA A 12 11.65 28.10 -20.88
CA ALA A 12 11.91 28.36 -22.29
C ALA A 12 12.88 27.30 -22.87
N GLY A 13 12.47 26.62 -23.94
CA GLY A 13 13.29 25.69 -24.75
C GLY A 13 12.56 24.36 -24.98
N ALA A 14 11.62 24.27 -25.93
CA ALA A 14 11.84 23.76 -27.31
C ALA A 14 12.21 22.25 -27.30
N LEU A 15 11.50 21.32 -27.93
CA LEU A 15 11.02 21.28 -29.31
C LEU A 15 9.92 20.22 -29.49
N ALA A 16 9.02 20.49 -30.42
CA ALA A 16 8.13 19.52 -31.03
C ALA A 16 8.89 18.57 -31.96
N VAL A 17 8.63 17.26 -31.88
CA VAL A 17 8.68 16.33 -33.02
C VAL A 17 7.50 15.37 -32.85
N GLY A 18 6.66 15.33 -33.88
CA GLY A 18 5.41 14.58 -33.88
C GLY A 18 5.53 13.11 -34.32
N PHE A 19 4.41 12.42 -34.13
CA PHE A 19 3.86 11.33 -34.95
C PHE A 19 4.71 10.06 -35.16
N LEU A 20 4.39 8.97 -34.45
CA LEU A 20 3.40 7.96 -34.86
C LEU A 20 3.41 6.72 -33.93
N ALA A 21 2.20 6.21 -33.71
CA ALA A 21 1.85 4.80 -33.47
C ALA A 21 1.95 4.19 -32.04
N THR A 22 0.82 3.58 -31.68
CA THR A 22 0.56 2.51 -30.70
C THR A 22 0.58 2.85 -29.20
N GLY A 23 -0.60 3.30 -28.73
CA GLY A 23 -1.38 2.68 -27.66
C GLY A 23 -0.71 2.29 -26.34
N THR A 24 -0.88 3.11 -25.31
CA THR A 24 -1.50 2.73 -24.02
C THR A 24 -1.91 4.03 -23.30
N ILE A 25 -3.18 4.20 -22.96
CA ILE A 25 -3.64 5.32 -22.13
C ILE A 25 -3.35 4.93 -20.68
N ALA A 26 -2.34 5.54 -20.05
CA ALA A 26 -2.18 5.50 -18.61
C ALA A 26 -3.15 6.51 -17.98
N VAL A 27 -4.18 6.03 -17.28
CA VAL A 27 -5.02 6.88 -16.41
C VAL A 27 -4.53 6.70 -14.98
N SER A 28 -3.80 7.69 -14.49
CA SER A 28 -3.58 7.92 -13.06
C SER A 28 -4.91 8.35 -12.44
N VAL A 29 -5.41 7.61 -11.44
CA VAL A 29 -6.60 8.06 -10.69
C VAL A 29 -6.15 8.95 -9.54
N THR A 30 -6.34 10.25 -9.73
CA THR A 30 -6.34 11.25 -8.68
C THR A 30 -7.46 10.97 -7.68
N ALA A 31 -7.16 11.07 -6.39
CA ALA A 31 -8.16 11.13 -5.33
C ALA A 31 -9.11 12.30 -5.59
N ALA A 32 -10.40 12.01 -5.74
CA ALA A 32 -11.46 13.01 -5.79
C ALA A 32 -12.53 12.62 -4.78
N GLU A 33 -12.84 13.56 -3.89
CA GLU A 33 -13.98 13.52 -2.97
C GLU A 33 -15.27 13.10 -3.67
N ALA A 34 -16.07 12.26 -3.02
CA ALA A 34 -17.45 12.01 -3.40
C ALA A 34 -18.26 11.46 -2.22
N ALA A 35 -18.64 12.34 -1.29
CA ALA A 35 -19.88 12.14 -0.55
C ALA A 35 -21.06 12.29 -1.55
N GLY A 36 -21.94 11.29 -1.63
CA GLY A 36 -23.26 11.44 -2.27
C GLY A 36 -23.39 11.08 -3.76
N ARG A 37 -22.83 9.94 -4.24
CA ARG A 37 -23.22 9.35 -5.54
C ARG A 37 -24.22 8.19 -5.39
N PRO A 38 -25.21 8.05 -6.31
CA PRO A 38 -26.19 6.97 -6.26
C PRO A 38 -25.50 5.61 -6.35
N LYS A 39 -26.07 4.62 -5.66
CA LYS A 39 -25.62 3.23 -5.67
C LYS A 39 -25.35 2.80 -7.12
N PRO A 40 -24.13 2.32 -7.46
CA PRO A 40 -23.84 1.91 -8.82
C PRO A 40 -24.85 0.83 -9.25
N PRO A 41 -25.33 0.84 -10.50
CA PRO A 41 -26.19 -0.22 -10.99
C PRO A 41 -25.48 -1.55 -10.79
N ALA A 42 -26.21 -2.57 -10.33
CA ALA A 42 -25.68 -3.90 -10.16
C ALA A 42 -25.00 -4.33 -11.46
N ILE A 43 -23.68 -4.52 -11.42
CA ILE A 43 -22.96 -5.13 -12.52
C ILE A 43 -23.42 -6.58 -12.52
N VAL A 44 -24.32 -6.91 -13.44
CA VAL A 44 -24.64 -8.30 -13.78
C VAL A 44 -23.32 -8.92 -14.28
N PRO A 45 -22.77 -9.94 -13.63
CA PRO A 45 -21.48 -10.49 -14.04
C PRO A 45 -21.64 -11.06 -15.46
N LEU A 46 -20.88 -10.53 -16.42
CA LEU A 46 -20.67 -11.20 -17.69
C LEU A 46 -19.99 -12.54 -17.38
N LEU A 47 -20.71 -13.65 -17.58
CA LEU A 47 -20.20 -14.99 -17.36
C LEU A 47 -19.19 -15.31 -18.48
N GLU A 48 -17.93 -15.56 -18.13
CA GLU A 48 -16.85 -15.81 -19.07
C GLU A 48 -16.77 -17.31 -19.41
N ASN A 49 -16.75 -17.67 -20.70
CA ASN A 49 -16.49 -19.04 -21.16
C ASN A 49 -15.09 -19.12 -21.79
N LYS A 50 -14.11 -19.56 -21.00
CA LYS A 50 -12.69 -19.56 -21.41
C LYS A 50 -12.33 -20.53 -22.53
N ASP A 51 -13.20 -21.46 -22.89
CA ASP A 51 -12.92 -22.44 -23.96
C ASP A 51 -13.31 -21.94 -25.37
N ALA A 52 -14.02 -20.80 -25.47
CA ALA A 52 -14.50 -20.24 -26.73
C ALA A 52 -14.02 -18.80 -27.02
N GLY A 53 -13.43 -18.11 -26.04
CA GLY A 53 -12.98 -16.72 -26.23
C GLY A 53 -14.11 -15.70 -26.48
N GLU A 54 -15.37 -16.05 -26.17
CA GLU A 54 -16.55 -15.21 -26.39
C GLU A 54 -17.21 -14.78 -25.07
N TYR A 55 -17.66 -13.52 -25.02
CA TYR A 55 -18.45 -12.95 -23.93
C TYR A 55 -19.94 -12.97 -24.30
N TYR A 56 -20.80 -13.51 -23.42
CA TYR A 56 -22.25 -13.47 -23.61
C TYR A 56 -22.87 -12.25 -22.93
N SER A 57 -23.58 -11.43 -23.71
CA SER A 57 -24.37 -10.31 -23.20
C SER A 57 -25.61 -10.81 -22.43
N ALA A 58 -26.23 -9.92 -21.65
CA ALA A 58 -27.45 -10.24 -20.89
C ALA A 58 -28.59 -10.76 -21.79
N SER A 59 -28.75 -10.19 -23.00
CA SER A 59 -29.78 -10.62 -23.95
C SER A 59 -29.48 -11.99 -24.58
N GLN A 60 -28.21 -12.40 -24.65
CA GLN A 60 -27.85 -13.73 -25.11
C GLN A 60 -28.20 -14.79 -24.04
N LEU A 61 -28.01 -14.47 -22.76
CA LEU A 61 -28.33 -15.36 -21.64
C LEU A 61 -29.85 -15.61 -21.48
N GLU A 62 -30.69 -14.67 -21.91
CA GLU A 62 -32.15 -14.82 -21.91
C GLU A 62 -32.63 -15.91 -22.87
N SER A 63 -31.83 -16.23 -23.90
CA SER A 63 -32.15 -17.29 -24.87
C SER A 63 -31.73 -18.70 -24.44
N PHE A 64 -31.06 -18.84 -23.30
CA PHE A 64 -30.51 -20.13 -22.86
C PHE A 64 -31.54 -20.95 -22.10
N SER A 65 -31.55 -22.26 -22.35
CA SER A 65 -32.35 -23.19 -21.55
C SER A 65 -31.85 -23.25 -20.10
N ARG A 66 -32.72 -23.71 -19.19
CA ARG A 66 -32.37 -23.88 -17.77
C ARG A 66 -31.14 -24.77 -17.57
N ASP A 67 -31.01 -25.84 -18.36
CA ASP A 67 -29.88 -26.77 -18.26
C ASP A 67 -28.57 -26.17 -18.79
N GLN A 68 -28.64 -25.31 -19.81
CA GLN A 68 -27.49 -24.55 -20.29
C GLN A 68 -27.04 -23.53 -19.25
N LEU A 69 -27.96 -22.78 -18.64
CA LEU A 69 -27.66 -21.85 -17.55
C LEU A 69 -27.09 -22.58 -16.32
N TYR A 70 -27.62 -23.75 -15.98
CA TYR A 70 -27.10 -24.56 -14.88
C TYR A 70 -25.68 -25.08 -15.16
N THR A 71 -25.43 -25.56 -16.38
CA THR A 71 -24.10 -26.06 -16.78
C THR A 71 -23.07 -24.94 -16.86
N LEU A 72 -23.44 -23.77 -17.38
CA LEU A 72 -22.58 -22.60 -17.41
C LEU A 72 -22.27 -22.08 -16.01
N LYS A 73 -23.27 -21.98 -15.13
CA LYS A 73 -23.05 -21.61 -13.73
C LYS A 73 -22.16 -22.62 -13.01
N LYS A 74 -22.38 -23.92 -13.19
CA LYS A 74 -21.56 -24.98 -12.57
C LYS A 74 -20.12 -25.01 -13.10
N LYS A 75 -19.93 -24.76 -14.40
CA LYS A 75 -18.59 -24.62 -15.00
C LYS A 75 -17.91 -23.35 -14.51
N HIS A 76 -18.65 -22.26 -14.34
CA HIS A 76 -18.15 -21.00 -13.79
C HIS A 76 -17.91 -21.09 -12.28
N GLU A 77 -18.69 -21.85 -11.51
CA GLU A 77 -18.48 -22.18 -10.09
C GLU A 77 -17.24 -23.06 -9.90
N ASN A 78 -16.97 -23.99 -10.82
CA ASN A 78 -15.70 -24.71 -10.86
C ASN A 78 -14.52 -23.83 -11.36
N THR A 79 -14.83 -22.69 -12.01
CA THR A 79 -13.85 -21.64 -12.38
C THR A 79 -13.75 -20.55 -11.30
N PHE A 80 -14.71 -20.47 -10.37
CA PHE A 80 -14.57 -19.96 -9.00
C PHE A 80 -13.77 -21.00 -8.21
N LEU A 81 -12.57 -21.31 -8.71
CA LEU A 81 -11.47 -21.70 -7.86
C LEU A 81 -11.47 -20.68 -6.72
N HIS A 82 -11.69 -21.15 -5.48
CA HIS A 82 -11.48 -20.32 -4.29
C HIS A 82 -10.19 -19.54 -4.50
N LYS A 83 -10.30 -18.22 -4.70
CA LYS A 83 -9.13 -17.40 -5.01
C LYS A 83 -8.36 -17.32 -3.72
N HIS A 84 -7.23 -18.01 -3.69
CA HIS A 84 -6.33 -18.01 -2.57
C HIS A 84 -5.21 -17.01 -2.84
N LEU A 85 -4.77 -16.30 -1.81
CA LEU A 85 -3.66 -15.35 -1.88
C LEU A 85 -2.71 -15.56 -0.71
N ASN A 86 -1.48 -15.98 -1.02
CA ASN A 86 -0.40 -16.09 -0.05
C ASN A 86 0.30 -14.73 0.11
N LEU A 87 0.04 -14.07 1.23
CA LEU A 87 0.64 -12.79 1.59
C LEU A 87 1.87 -13.01 2.47
N THR A 88 2.99 -12.37 2.12
CA THR A 88 4.15 -12.28 3.01
C THR A 88 4.41 -10.83 3.39
N LEU A 89 4.46 -10.54 4.70
CA LEU A 89 4.79 -9.23 5.24
C LEU A 89 6.24 -9.21 5.69
N LEU A 90 7.04 -8.30 5.12
CA LEU A 90 8.44 -8.08 5.51
C LEU A 90 8.62 -6.66 6.02
N GLY A 91 9.77 -6.39 6.63
CA GLY A 91 10.18 -5.04 6.97
C GLY A 91 10.24 -4.79 8.47
N ASP A 92 10.06 -3.53 8.83
CA ASP A 92 10.31 -3.01 10.17
C ASP A 92 9.05 -2.93 11.05
N SER A 93 9.14 -2.15 12.14
CA SER A 93 8.07 -1.88 13.09
C SER A 93 6.75 -1.39 12.46
N TYR A 94 6.80 -0.68 11.33
CA TYR A 94 5.58 -0.18 10.67
C TYR A 94 4.80 -1.31 10.01
N THR A 95 5.49 -2.33 9.51
CA THR A 95 4.86 -3.55 8.98
C THR A 95 4.54 -4.54 10.09
N ALA A 96 5.41 -4.67 11.10
CA ALA A 96 5.17 -5.53 12.26
C ALA A 96 3.87 -5.15 12.99
N GLY A 97 3.64 -3.85 13.18
CA GLY A 97 2.43 -3.28 13.79
C GLY A 97 2.66 -2.72 15.20
N ASN A 98 3.81 -2.09 15.44
CA ASN A 98 4.05 -1.38 16.68
C ASN A 98 2.95 -0.32 16.88
N GLY A 99 2.39 -0.24 18.09
CA GLY A 99 1.24 0.61 18.42
C GLY A 99 -0.14 0.04 18.07
N ALA A 100 -0.26 -1.02 17.25
CA ALA A 100 -1.56 -1.57 16.85
C ALA A 100 -2.21 -2.51 17.89
N GLY A 101 -1.49 -2.97 18.91
CA GLY A 101 -2.00 -3.92 19.90
C GLY A 101 -2.06 -5.37 19.39
N TRP A 102 -2.73 -6.27 20.11
CA TRP A 102 -2.90 -7.70 19.77
C TRP A 102 -1.63 -8.38 19.20
N TYR A 103 -0.56 -8.36 20.00
CA TYR A 103 0.72 -8.94 19.63
C TYR A 103 0.74 -10.46 19.83
N TYR A 104 1.02 -11.21 18.77
CA TYR A 104 1.21 -12.66 18.84
C TYR A 104 2.70 -13.07 18.83
N GLN A 105 3.61 -12.11 18.60
CA GLN A 105 5.06 -12.30 18.75
C GLN A 105 5.63 -11.04 19.40
N SER A 106 5.85 -11.09 20.72
CA SER A 106 6.16 -9.91 21.52
C SER A 106 7.56 -9.34 21.30
N LYS A 107 8.55 -10.16 20.93
CA LYS A 107 9.91 -9.69 20.64
C LYS A 107 9.99 -8.93 19.32
N ALA A 108 9.29 -9.44 18.31
CA ALA A 108 9.21 -8.83 16.99
C ALA A 108 8.12 -7.74 16.89
N TYR A 109 7.28 -7.59 17.92
CA TYR A 109 6.09 -6.74 17.93
C TYR A 109 5.13 -6.98 16.75
N ARG A 110 5.00 -8.25 16.33
CA ARG A 110 4.04 -8.61 15.29
C ARG A 110 2.62 -8.57 15.83
N SER A 111 1.85 -7.60 15.33
CA SER A 111 0.45 -7.40 15.62
C SER A 111 -0.40 -8.05 14.55
N GLY A 112 -1.47 -8.74 14.92
CA GLY A 112 -2.46 -9.15 13.92
C GLY A 112 -3.52 -8.08 13.62
N LEU A 113 -3.33 -6.87 14.15
CA LEU A 113 -4.05 -5.64 13.77
C LEU A 113 -3.17 -4.70 12.93
N ASN A 114 -2.04 -5.19 12.42
CA ASN A 114 -1.21 -4.42 11.50
C ASN A 114 -1.91 -4.21 10.15
N TRP A 115 -1.42 -3.25 9.36
CA TRP A 115 -2.05 -2.88 8.09
C TRP A 115 -2.06 -4.01 7.05
N GLY A 116 -1.13 -4.97 7.13
CA GLY A 116 -1.10 -6.13 6.25
C GLY A 116 -2.23 -7.13 6.54
N HIS A 117 -2.54 -7.35 7.83
CA HIS A 117 -3.71 -8.12 8.25
C HIS A 117 -5.02 -7.40 7.87
N GLU A 118 -5.05 -6.08 8.02
CA GLU A 118 -6.22 -5.28 7.63
C GLU A 118 -6.45 -5.32 6.12
N PHE A 119 -5.39 -5.23 5.30
CA PHE A 119 -5.48 -5.41 3.86
C PHE A 119 -6.07 -6.78 3.49
N ALA A 120 -5.60 -7.85 4.14
CA ALA A 120 -6.09 -9.20 3.91
C ALA A 120 -7.58 -9.35 4.24
N ARG A 121 -8.01 -8.76 5.37
CA ARG A 121 -9.42 -8.72 5.79
C ARG A 121 -10.28 -8.00 4.75
N ILE A 122 -9.84 -6.82 4.31
CA ILE A 122 -10.54 -6.02 3.29
C ILE A 122 -10.67 -6.80 1.98
N ILE A 123 -9.61 -7.47 1.53
CA ILE A 123 -9.63 -8.23 0.27
C ILE A 123 -10.55 -9.46 0.39
N LYS A 124 -10.55 -10.17 1.53
CA LYS A 124 -11.50 -11.25 1.76
C LYS A 124 -12.94 -10.75 1.69
N GLU A 125 -13.26 -9.67 2.41
CA GLU A 125 -14.61 -9.12 2.47
C GLU A 125 -15.10 -8.54 1.14
N GLN A 126 -14.23 -7.86 0.40
CA GLN A 126 -14.63 -7.12 -0.80
C GLN A 126 -14.49 -7.92 -2.10
N ARG A 127 -13.72 -9.00 -2.11
CA ARG A 127 -13.39 -9.76 -3.33
C ARG A 127 -13.58 -11.27 -3.19
N ASP A 128 -13.98 -11.75 -2.01
CA ASP A 128 -14.09 -13.18 -1.68
C ASP A 128 -12.80 -13.97 -2.01
N ILE A 129 -11.66 -13.40 -1.64
CA ILE A 129 -10.33 -14.00 -1.79
C ILE A 129 -9.87 -14.48 -0.40
N ASP A 130 -9.66 -15.78 -0.24
CA ASP A 130 -9.06 -16.36 0.95
C ASP A 130 -7.58 -15.98 1.03
N THR A 131 -7.12 -15.63 2.23
CA THR A 131 -5.74 -15.16 2.43
C THR A 131 -5.03 -16.01 3.49
N VAL A 132 -3.77 -16.32 3.24
CA VAL A 132 -2.84 -16.83 4.24
C VAL A 132 -1.73 -15.82 4.40
N ILE A 133 -1.46 -15.42 5.64
CA ILE A 133 -0.48 -14.37 5.94
C ILE A 133 0.72 -15.00 6.65
N THR A 134 1.90 -14.79 6.07
CA THR A 134 3.19 -15.05 6.69
C THR A 134 3.83 -13.72 7.05
N ASN A 135 3.79 -13.36 8.34
CA ASN A 135 4.42 -12.12 8.80
C ASN A 135 5.82 -12.39 9.34
N LEU A 136 6.83 -11.88 8.63
CA LEU A 136 8.25 -11.97 8.98
C LEU A 136 8.82 -10.63 9.46
N ALA A 137 8.05 -9.53 9.35
CA ALA A 137 8.47 -8.21 9.80
C ALA A 137 8.86 -8.20 11.28
N HIS A 138 9.78 -7.32 11.66
CA HIS A 138 10.31 -7.27 13.01
C HIS A 138 10.62 -5.82 13.41
N SER A 139 10.30 -5.47 14.66
CA SER A 139 10.64 -4.16 15.20
C SER A 139 12.15 -3.90 15.13
N ASP A 140 12.51 -2.65 14.83
CA ASP A 140 13.90 -2.17 14.78
C ASP A 140 14.77 -2.74 13.64
N ASP A 141 14.25 -3.64 12.79
CA ASP A 141 14.99 -4.16 11.63
C ASP A 141 15.37 -3.05 10.65
N VAL A 142 16.61 -3.13 10.14
CA VAL A 142 17.12 -2.33 9.04
C VAL A 142 17.07 -3.10 7.72
N THR A 143 17.38 -2.45 6.59
CA THR A 143 17.42 -3.13 5.28
C THR A 143 18.36 -4.35 5.26
N GLN A 144 19.45 -4.32 6.01
CA GLN A 144 20.38 -5.44 6.13
C GLN A 144 19.75 -6.67 6.81
N ASP A 145 18.94 -6.48 7.87
CA ASP A 145 18.27 -7.58 8.56
C ASP A 145 17.25 -8.28 7.64
N VAL A 146 16.58 -7.50 6.78
CA VAL A 146 15.67 -8.07 5.77
C VAL A 146 16.44 -8.96 4.78
N LEU A 147 17.61 -8.51 4.31
CA LEU A 147 18.46 -9.28 3.39
C LEU A 147 18.99 -10.59 4.00
N ASP A 148 19.38 -10.54 5.26
CA ASP A 148 20.08 -11.63 5.95
C ASP A 148 19.10 -12.64 6.53
N TYR A 149 17.94 -12.20 7.01
CA TYR A 149 16.99 -13.05 7.73
C TYR A 149 15.65 -13.16 7.02
N GLN A 150 14.96 -12.04 6.78
CA GLN A 150 13.56 -12.12 6.39
C GLN A 150 13.36 -12.70 4.97
N VAL A 151 14.16 -12.27 4.00
CA VAL A 151 14.10 -12.78 2.61
C VAL A 151 14.38 -14.27 2.54
N GLN A 152 15.24 -14.81 3.41
CA GLN A 152 15.57 -16.24 3.40
C GLN A 152 14.39 -17.11 3.83
N ASN A 153 13.52 -16.56 4.68
CA ASN A 153 12.41 -17.26 5.33
C ASN A 153 11.06 -17.12 4.60
N ILE A 154 11.02 -16.45 3.45
CA ILE A 154 9.81 -16.39 2.62
C ILE A 154 9.45 -17.76 2.05
N LEU A 155 8.15 -18.04 2.00
CA LEU A 155 7.61 -19.23 1.36
C LEU A 155 7.58 -19.05 -0.16
N THR A 156 7.99 -20.07 -0.92
CA THR A 156 8.10 -20.02 -2.39
C THR A 156 6.75 -19.93 -3.10
N ASP A 157 5.65 -20.21 -2.42
CA ASP A 157 4.30 -20.06 -2.94
C ASP A 157 3.71 -18.66 -2.69
N THR A 158 4.47 -17.72 -2.11
CA THR A 158 4.03 -16.33 -1.86
C THR A 158 3.61 -15.62 -3.14
N ASP A 159 2.38 -15.07 -3.17
CA ASP A 159 1.82 -14.31 -4.29
C ASP A 159 2.09 -12.81 -4.21
N LEU A 160 2.08 -12.25 -2.99
CA LEU A 160 2.28 -10.83 -2.76
C LEU A 160 3.16 -10.61 -1.53
N VAL A 161 4.29 -9.93 -1.74
CA VAL A 161 5.17 -9.44 -0.68
C VAL A 161 4.86 -7.96 -0.47
N MET A 162 4.60 -7.56 0.76
CA MET A 162 4.40 -6.15 1.11
C MET A 162 5.31 -5.77 2.27
N MET A 163 5.94 -4.59 2.20
CA MET A 163 6.91 -4.18 3.23
C MET A 163 7.08 -2.68 3.40
N THR A 164 7.52 -2.29 4.59
CA THR A 164 8.11 -0.99 4.94
C THR A 164 9.52 -1.23 5.46
N ILE A 165 10.54 -0.56 4.93
CA ILE A 165 11.91 -0.71 5.43
C ILE A 165 12.72 0.56 5.15
N GLY A 166 13.83 0.77 5.85
CA GLY A 166 14.72 1.94 5.68
C GLY A 166 14.62 3.01 6.76
N GLY A 167 13.56 3.04 7.57
CA GLY A 167 13.39 4.06 8.62
C GLY A 167 14.46 3.94 9.72
N ASN A 168 14.77 2.71 10.12
CA ASN A 168 15.79 2.44 11.14
C ASN A 168 17.20 2.70 10.61
N ASP A 169 17.47 2.45 9.32
CA ASP A 169 18.77 2.72 8.70
C ASP A 169 19.16 4.21 8.83
N VAL A 170 18.17 5.08 8.65
CA VAL A 170 18.32 6.55 8.72
C VAL A 170 18.10 7.12 10.13
N ASP A 171 17.99 6.27 11.14
CA ASP A 171 17.79 6.65 12.54
C ASP A 171 16.52 7.50 12.79
N PHE A 172 15.44 7.15 12.09
CA PHE A 172 14.19 7.91 12.11
C PHE A 172 13.58 8.05 13.51
N LYS A 173 13.77 7.06 14.39
CA LYS A 173 13.33 7.12 15.79
C LYS A 173 13.92 8.32 16.52
N HIS A 174 15.21 8.58 16.40
CA HIS A 174 15.84 9.72 17.06
C HIS A 174 15.46 11.04 16.40
N ILE A 175 15.22 11.07 15.08
CA ILE A 175 14.62 12.24 14.41
C ILE A 175 13.29 12.58 15.07
N VAL A 176 12.38 11.63 15.20
CA VAL A 176 11.08 11.87 15.82
C VAL A 176 11.22 12.38 17.25
N MET A 177 12.10 11.77 18.05
CA MET A 177 12.35 12.18 19.43
C MET A 177 12.89 13.60 19.53
N ARG A 178 13.88 13.98 18.70
CA ARG A 178 14.54 15.30 18.78
C ARG A 178 13.75 16.40 18.09
N CYS A 179 12.88 16.08 17.15
CA CYS A 179 12.10 17.07 16.42
C CYS A 179 10.72 17.35 17.06
N PHE A 180 10.05 16.32 17.60
CA PHE A 180 8.63 16.43 17.97
C PHE A 180 8.29 16.16 19.44
N VAL A 181 9.14 15.46 20.21
CA VAL A 181 8.82 15.13 21.62
C VAL A 181 9.21 16.31 22.52
N PRO A 182 8.25 17.03 23.17
CA PRO A 182 8.55 18.29 23.86
C PRO A 182 9.64 18.18 24.92
N ALA A 183 9.69 17.07 25.66
CA ALA A 183 10.69 16.83 26.69
C ALA A 183 12.11 16.57 26.15
N LEU A 184 12.24 16.18 24.87
CA LEU A 184 13.52 15.79 24.23
C LEU A 184 13.90 16.69 23.05
N GLN A 185 13.03 17.66 22.73
CA GLN A 185 13.13 18.47 21.54
C GLN A 185 14.40 19.32 21.54
N ASN A 186 15.11 19.33 20.42
CA ASN A 186 16.27 20.18 20.19
C ASN A 186 16.43 20.48 18.71
N ALA A 187 16.28 21.74 18.30
CA ALA A 187 16.28 22.14 16.90
C ALA A 187 17.61 21.84 16.18
N ALA A 188 18.75 22.06 16.85
CA ALA A 188 20.06 21.80 16.25
C ALA A 188 20.31 20.29 16.09
N ALA A 189 19.99 19.48 17.11
CA ALA A 189 20.09 18.03 17.02
C ALA A 189 19.12 17.45 15.97
N CYS A 190 17.89 17.98 15.90
CA CYS A 190 16.92 17.63 14.87
C CYS A 190 17.46 17.89 13.46
N ALA A 191 17.99 19.10 13.20
CA ALA A 191 18.57 19.45 11.90
C ALA A 191 19.78 18.57 11.54
N ASN A 192 20.64 18.26 12.51
CA ASN A 192 21.79 17.39 12.31
C ASN A 192 21.37 15.96 11.95
N LEU A 193 20.41 15.38 12.70
CA LEU A 193 19.89 14.04 12.44
C LEU A 193 19.19 13.94 11.08
N ILE A 194 18.45 14.97 10.66
CA ILE A 194 17.87 15.05 9.32
C ILE A 194 18.99 15.03 8.25
N GLY A 195 20.04 15.84 8.42
CA GLY A 195 21.17 15.85 7.48
C GLY A 195 21.93 14.52 7.44
N GLU A 196 22.05 13.81 8.56
CA GLU A 196 22.62 12.46 8.62
C GLU A 196 21.75 11.44 7.89
N ALA A 197 20.44 11.48 8.12
CA ALA A 197 19.48 10.64 7.41
C ALA A 197 19.55 10.85 5.90
N GLU A 198 19.56 12.11 5.43
CA GLU A 198 19.66 12.44 4.01
C GLU A 198 20.92 11.85 3.36
N ARG A 199 22.06 11.84 4.07
CA ARG A 199 23.29 11.23 3.59
C ARG A 199 23.23 9.71 3.46
N LYS A 200 22.38 9.04 4.26
CA LYS A 200 22.20 7.58 4.23
C LYS A 200 21.17 7.12 3.20
N ILE A 201 20.31 8.00 2.68
CA ILE A 201 19.28 7.64 1.70
C ILE A 201 19.83 6.86 0.49
N PRO A 202 20.97 7.22 -0.14
CA PRO A 202 21.50 6.45 -1.26
C PRO A 202 21.78 4.99 -0.92
N GLU A 203 22.38 4.73 0.25
CA GLU A 203 22.69 3.39 0.74
C GLU A 203 21.41 2.59 1.04
N VAL A 204 20.41 3.23 1.64
CA VAL A 204 19.09 2.61 1.87
C VAL A 204 18.42 2.22 0.55
N ARG A 205 18.50 3.07 -0.47
CA ARG A 205 17.94 2.78 -1.80
C ARG A 205 18.64 1.60 -2.45
N GLU A 206 19.97 1.54 -2.35
CA GLU A 206 20.77 0.43 -2.88
C GLU A 206 20.39 -0.89 -2.21
N ARG A 207 20.38 -0.94 -0.87
CA ARG A 207 20.00 -2.16 -0.14
C ARG A 207 18.55 -2.55 -0.40
N THR A 208 17.65 -1.58 -0.53
CA THR A 208 16.26 -1.87 -0.89
C THR A 208 16.15 -2.51 -2.28
N ALA A 209 16.93 -2.04 -3.26
CA ALA A 209 17.00 -2.69 -4.57
C ALA A 209 17.54 -4.13 -4.46
N GLN A 210 18.59 -4.35 -3.66
CA GLN A 210 19.12 -5.69 -3.40
C GLN A 210 18.08 -6.62 -2.75
N ILE A 211 17.19 -6.10 -1.88
CA ILE A 211 16.08 -6.88 -1.32
C ILE A 211 15.15 -7.36 -2.44
N PHE A 212 14.77 -6.48 -3.37
CA PHE A 212 13.94 -6.85 -4.51
C PHE A 212 14.61 -7.90 -5.41
N ASP A 213 15.90 -7.76 -5.67
CA ASP A 213 16.66 -8.73 -6.46
C ASP A 213 16.69 -10.11 -5.78
N LYS A 214 16.99 -10.16 -4.47
CA LYS A 214 16.98 -11.42 -3.72
C LYS A 214 15.58 -12.03 -3.61
N LEU A 215 14.54 -11.21 -3.47
CA LEU A 215 13.15 -11.70 -3.47
C LEU A 215 12.79 -12.30 -4.83
N ALA A 216 13.15 -11.62 -5.92
CA ALA A 216 12.93 -12.13 -7.28
C ALA A 216 13.67 -13.46 -7.50
N GLU A 217 14.91 -13.57 -7.00
CA GLU A 217 15.64 -14.84 -7.05
C GLU A 217 14.98 -15.93 -6.21
N ARG A 218 14.61 -15.64 -4.97
CA ARG A 218 14.01 -16.61 -4.06
C ARG A 218 12.66 -17.14 -4.56
N LEU A 219 11.95 -16.29 -5.31
CA LEU A 219 10.65 -16.53 -5.93
C LEU A 219 10.77 -16.85 -7.43
N LYS A 220 11.92 -17.33 -7.92
CA LYS A 220 12.05 -17.78 -9.32
C LYS A 220 11.47 -19.18 -9.54
N ASP A 221 11.60 -20.05 -8.54
CA ASP A 221 11.23 -21.48 -8.62
C ASP A 221 9.81 -21.74 -8.07
N ARG A 222 8.92 -20.74 -8.16
CA ARG A 222 7.53 -20.89 -7.72
C ARG A 222 6.84 -22.01 -8.51
N PRO A 223 5.84 -22.69 -7.92
CA PRO A 223 5.06 -23.70 -8.63
C PRO A 223 4.59 -23.24 -10.01
N LYS A 224 4.81 -24.08 -11.03
CA LYS A 224 4.41 -23.78 -12.41
C LYS A 224 2.89 -23.58 -12.48
N GLY A 225 2.46 -22.55 -13.21
CA GLY A 225 1.05 -22.19 -13.36
C GLY A 225 0.57 -21.10 -12.40
N LEU A 226 1.37 -20.71 -11.40
CA LEU A 226 1.08 -19.52 -10.59
C LEU A 226 1.47 -18.23 -11.32
N PRO A 227 0.72 -17.13 -11.13
CA PRO A 227 1.15 -15.79 -11.57
C PRO A 227 2.49 -15.40 -10.93
N LYS A 228 3.22 -14.47 -11.57
CA LYS A 228 4.43 -13.89 -10.96
C LYS A 228 4.09 -13.24 -9.61
N ALA A 229 5.01 -13.35 -8.65
CA ALA A 229 4.83 -12.72 -7.35
C ALA A 229 4.87 -11.19 -7.52
N GLN A 230 3.98 -10.50 -6.83
CA GLN A 230 4.01 -9.06 -6.74
C GLN A 230 4.83 -8.64 -5.53
N LEU A 231 5.70 -7.66 -5.70
CA LEU A 231 6.55 -7.13 -4.64
C LEU A 231 6.18 -5.66 -4.47
N THR A 232 5.81 -5.25 -3.25
CA THR A 232 5.33 -3.90 -2.96
C THR A 232 6.09 -3.29 -1.79
N LEU A 233 6.77 -2.16 -2.06
CA LEU A 233 7.27 -1.28 -1.02
C LEU A 233 6.20 -0.23 -0.70
N VAL A 234 5.79 -0.18 0.55
CA VAL A 234 4.83 0.79 1.07
C VAL A 234 5.60 1.93 1.72
N SER A 235 5.15 3.16 1.50
CA SER A 235 5.77 4.35 2.10
C SER A 235 5.39 4.50 3.57
N TYR A 236 6.28 5.10 4.36
CA TYR A 236 5.93 5.59 5.70
C TYR A 236 4.88 6.71 5.63
N PRO A 237 4.04 6.85 6.68
CA PRO A 237 3.11 7.98 6.78
C PRO A 237 3.88 9.29 7.01
N HIS A 238 3.32 10.39 6.50
CA HIS A 238 3.84 11.73 6.79
C HIS A 238 3.58 12.11 8.25
N LEU A 239 4.63 12.53 8.97
CA LEU A 239 4.53 12.95 10.37
C LEU A 239 4.32 14.46 10.57
N ALA A 240 4.60 15.26 9.54
CA ALA A 240 4.39 16.70 9.58
C ALA A 240 3.77 17.17 8.25
N MET A 241 2.81 18.08 8.35
CA MET A 241 2.25 18.79 7.22
C MET A 241 2.87 20.18 7.14
N ASN A 242 3.05 20.72 5.94
CA ASN A 242 3.55 22.08 5.73
C ASN A 242 2.54 23.18 6.12
N THR A 243 1.38 22.80 6.67
CA THR A 243 0.34 23.72 7.12
C THR A 243 0.53 23.98 8.62
N PRO A 244 0.80 25.22 9.04
CA PRO A 244 0.82 25.56 10.46
C PRO A 244 -0.55 25.25 11.06
N LEU A 245 -0.59 24.39 12.07
CA LEU A 245 -1.81 24.16 12.84
C LEU A 245 -2.05 25.40 13.71
N LEU A 246 -2.91 26.30 13.24
CA LEU A 246 -3.36 27.42 14.06
C LEU A 246 -4.22 26.88 15.22
N PRO A 247 -4.08 27.42 16.45
CA PRO A 247 -4.94 27.03 17.57
C PRO A 247 -6.41 27.21 17.19
N GLY A 248 -7.21 26.15 17.27
CA GLY A 248 -8.66 26.18 17.02
C GLY A 248 -9.17 25.47 15.76
N GLN A 249 -8.31 24.89 14.92
CA GLN A 249 -8.74 24.19 13.70
C GLN A 249 -9.16 22.72 13.89
N PHE A 250 -8.97 22.14 15.09
CA PHE A 250 -9.49 20.81 15.40
C PHE A 250 -10.57 20.90 16.48
N ARG A 251 -11.84 20.74 16.08
CA ARG A 251 -12.91 20.29 16.99
C ARG A 251 -13.03 18.78 16.87
N CYS A 252 -12.39 18.04 17.77
CA CYS A 252 -12.72 16.63 17.97
C CYS A 252 -14.09 16.56 18.66
N GLY A 253 -15.15 16.47 17.87
CA GLY A 253 -16.51 16.24 18.37
C GLY A 253 -16.88 14.75 18.21
N GLY A 254 -17.05 14.06 19.33
CA GLY A 254 -17.57 12.70 19.37
C GLY A 254 -17.79 12.23 20.80
N GLN A 255 -18.98 12.50 21.36
CA GLN A 255 -19.44 11.76 22.54
C GLN A 255 -19.87 10.36 22.08
N GLY A 256 -19.13 9.34 22.49
CA GLY A 256 -19.51 7.94 22.27
C GLY A 256 -18.31 7.00 22.20
N ALA A 257 -18.31 5.98 23.04
CA ALA A 257 -17.27 4.96 23.14
C ALA A 257 -17.33 3.95 21.99
N SER A 258 -17.11 4.39 20.74
CA SER A 258 -16.80 3.54 19.56
C SER A 258 -16.63 4.37 18.27
N ALA A 259 -16.01 5.55 18.34
CA ALA A 259 -15.83 6.41 17.16
C ALA A 259 -14.36 6.63 16.85
N TRP A 260 -13.91 6.04 15.74
CA TRP A 260 -12.64 6.36 15.09
C TRP A 260 -12.62 7.86 14.77
N ALA A 261 -11.56 8.56 15.19
CA ALA A 261 -11.42 9.99 15.00
C ALA A 261 -11.27 10.32 13.50
N HIS A 262 -12.38 10.63 12.83
CA HIS A 262 -12.36 11.33 11.56
C HIS A 262 -11.96 12.78 11.82
N CYS A 263 -10.71 13.12 11.55
CA CYS A 263 -10.25 14.49 11.45
C CYS A 263 -10.31 14.92 9.99
N SER A 264 -11.38 15.61 9.61
CA SER A 264 -11.48 16.30 8.32
C SER A 264 -11.10 17.77 8.48
N VAL A 265 -10.26 18.27 7.57
CA VAL A 265 -9.95 19.70 7.45
C VAL A 265 -11.14 20.35 6.77
N GLY A 266 -11.95 21.09 7.54
CA GLY A 266 -13.07 21.85 6.98
C GLY A 266 -12.57 23.04 6.18
N SER A 267 -12.77 23.02 4.87
CA SER A 267 -12.86 24.25 4.08
C SER A 267 -14.25 24.85 4.32
N GLU A 268 -14.30 26.01 4.95
CA GLU A 268 -15.02 27.16 4.38
C GLU A 268 -14.86 28.39 5.29
N ALA A 269 -14.36 29.44 4.68
CA ALA A 269 -14.52 30.80 5.16
C ALA A 269 -15.97 31.22 4.89
N SER A 270 -16.70 31.66 5.91
CA SER A 270 -17.65 32.78 5.89
C SER A 270 -18.22 33.01 7.29
N CYS A 271 -18.35 34.29 7.64
CA CYS A 271 -18.69 34.94 8.91
C CYS A 271 -19.55 34.16 9.92
#